data_AF-A0A8E2ETL4-F1
#
_entry.id   AF-A0A8E2ETL4-F1
#
_cell.length_a   1.000
_cell.length_b   1.000
_cell.length_c   1.000
_cell.angle_alpha   90.00
_cell.angle_beta   90.00
_cell.angle_gamma   90.00
#
_symmetry.space_group_name_H-M   'P 1'
#
loop_
_entity.id
_entity.type
_entity.pdbx_description
1 polymer ?
#
loop_
_entity_poly.entity_id
_entity_poly.type
_entity_poly.pdbx_seq_one_letter_code
_entity_poly.pdbx_strand_id
1 'polypeptide(L)'
;HGKGYGHRPLPDTAAAVPGFRAGHAWNAVRIDGGEWKLVDCCWGAGTVQGPGLPYQRVFAPRWFDMANREFGATHFPADRSSFYAGGWGWSWEEYMREDRGDRVLVYGPATPEHGVAERSFVPAGRRVGVTGGGLAEGREAEVVRFAFAVVCPHWEHERHGKGKPYLMVLHVEGRDGRAPDYIPFHTDGRAWWLDVQRAELGVPGQKVSVFAVTSFGGQDGRGLGVEEFRRKKGRVGMGFGGVAMWELV
;
A
#
# COMPACT_ATOMS: atom_id res chain seq x y z
N HIS A 1 -13.33 17.58 -4.10
CA HIS A 1 -13.79 16.33 -4.72
C HIS A 1 -13.31 15.16 -3.86
N GLY A 2 -14.15 14.14 -3.66
CA GLY A 2 -13.80 12.94 -2.87
C GLY A 2 -13.97 11.67 -3.70
N LYS A 3 -12.97 10.79 -3.74
CA LYS A 3 -13.04 9.44 -4.36
C LYS A 3 -13.76 8.44 -3.43
N GLY A 4 -14.99 8.77 -3.05
CA GLY A 4 -15.78 8.00 -2.08
C GLY A 4 -16.71 6.99 -2.74
N TYR A 5 -17.79 6.64 -2.02
CA TYR A 5 -18.86 5.80 -2.54
C TYR A 5 -19.38 6.31 -3.89
N GLY A 6 -19.45 5.43 -4.88
CA GLY A 6 -19.89 5.75 -6.25
C GLY A 6 -18.80 6.32 -7.16
N HIS A 7 -17.60 6.62 -6.66
CA HIS A 7 -16.44 6.97 -7.49
C HIS A 7 -16.08 5.81 -8.42
N ARG A 8 -15.78 6.14 -9.67
CA ARG A 8 -15.32 5.19 -10.67
C ARG A 8 -14.00 5.70 -11.24
N PRO A 9 -12.92 4.91 -11.17
CA PRO A 9 -11.68 5.25 -11.85
C PRO A 9 -11.91 5.54 -13.33
N LEU A 10 -11.09 6.43 -13.89
CA LEU A 10 -11.10 6.65 -15.33
C LEU A 10 -10.70 5.35 -16.05
N PRO A 11 -11.36 5.01 -17.18
CA PRO A 11 -10.89 3.92 -18.03
C PRO A 11 -9.45 4.18 -18.48
N ASP A 12 -8.67 3.11 -18.66
CA ASP A 12 -7.28 3.21 -19.13
C ASP A 12 -7.19 3.95 -20.48
N THR A 13 -8.21 3.78 -21.33
CA THR A 13 -8.34 4.40 -22.65
C THR A 13 -8.74 5.87 -22.64
N ALA A 14 -9.09 6.45 -21.47
CA ALA A 14 -9.57 7.82 -21.41
C ALA A 14 -8.43 8.82 -21.70
N ALA A 15 -8.55 9.50 -22.85
CA ALA A 15 -7.58 10.51 -23.30
C ALA A 15 -7.61 11.78 -22.43
N ALA A 16 -8.80 12.27 -22.05
CA ALA A 16 -8.99 13.47 -21.26
C ALA A 16 -9.54 13.19 -19.85
N VAL A 17 -9.22 14.06 -18.89
CA VAL A 17 -9.83 14.04 -17.56
C VAL A 17 -11.09 14.93 -17.54
N PRO A 18 -12.17 14.54 -16.84
CA PRO A 18 -13.34 15.40 -16.66
C PRO A 18 -12.98 16.72 -16.00
N GLY A 19 -13.77 17.78 -16.22
CA GLY A 19 -13.60 19.03 -15.48
C GLY A 19 -13.78 18.84 -13.97
N PHE A 20 -13.12 19.69 -13.16
CA PHE A 20 -13.25 19.65 -11.71
C PHE A 20 -14.72 19.82 -11.29
N ARG A 21 -15.19 18.95 -10.39
CA ARG A 21 -16.50 19.06 -9.74
C ARG A 21 -16.36 18.76 -8.26
N ALA A 22 -16.87 19.63 -7.40
CA ALA A 22 -16.93 19.31 -5.97
C ALA A 22 -18.14 18.40 -5.68
N GLY A 23 -17.94 17.41 -4.81
CA GLY A 23 -19.00 16.50 -4.36
C GLY A 23 -18.81 15.98 -2.93
N HIS A 24 -17.82 16.52 -2.23
CA HIS A 24 -17.48 16.14 -0.86
C HIS A 24 -16.74 17.30 -0.17
N ALA A 25 -16.83 17.38 1.15
CA ALA A 25 -16.20 18.40 1.99
C ALA A 25 -15.50 17.76 3.18
N TRP A 26 -14.40 18.38 3.61
CA TRP A 26 -13.51 17.93 4.68
C TRP A 26 -12.84 19.15 5.31
N ASN A 27 -12.10 18.96 6.40
CA ASN A 27 -11.53 20.05 7.18
C ASN A 27 -9.99 20.04 7.13
N ALA A 28 -9.40 21.23 7.06
CA ALA A 28 -8.02 21.45 7.45
C ALA A 28 -8.03 22.09 8.83
N VAL A 29 -7.30 21.50 9.78
CA VAL A 29 -7.15 22.01 11.14
C VAL A 29 -5.69 22.29 11.42
N ARG A 30 -5.41 23.37 12.13
CA ARG A 30 -4.06 23.67 12.62
C ARG A 30 -3.94 23.09 14.02
N ILE A 31 -2.99 22.19 14.22
CA ILE A 31 -2.76 21.51 15.49
C ILE A 31 -1.58 22.14 16.25
N ASP A 32 -1.35 21.66 17.47
CA ASP A 32 -0.21 22.07 18.30
C ASP A 32 1.11 21.95 17.53
N GLY A 33 2.04 22.88 17.77
CA GLY A 33 3.25 23.02 16.96
C GLY A 33 3.03 23.75 15.62
N GLY A 34 1.80 24.13 15.31
CA GLY A 34 1.46 24.96 14.15
C GLY A 34 1.35 24.18 12.84
N GLU A 35 1.39 22.85 12.89
CA GLU A 35 1.24 21.96 11.74
C GLU A 35 -0.20 21.96 11.22
N TRP A 36 -0.36 21.82 9.91
CA TRP A 36 -1.67 21.64 9.28
C TRP A 36 -1.98 20.16 9.13
N LYS A 37 -3.20 19.77 9.49
CA LYS A 37 -3.71 18.41 9.39
C LYS A 37 -5.03 18.38 8.61
N LEU A 38 -5.12 17.48 7.64
CA LEU A 38 -6.37 17.19 6.96
C LEU A 38 -7.15 16.12 7.71
N VAL A 39 -8.45 16.36 7.91
CA VAL A 39 -9.36 15.43 8.58
C VAL A 39 -10.69 15.33 7.84
N ASP A 40 -11.27 14.13 7.85
CA ASP A 40 -12.60 13.88 7.32
C ASP A 40 -13.50 13.25 8.38
N CYS A 41 -14.33 14.08 9.02
CA CYS A 41 -15.29 13.64 10.02
C CYS A 41 -16.43 12.79 9.43
N CYS A 42 -16.81 13.04 8.17
CA CYS A 42 -17.89 12.32 7.50
C CYS A 42 -17.48 10.86 7.26
N TRP A 43 -16.30 10.64 6.67
CA TRP A 43 -15.78 9.29 6.43
C TRP A 43 -15.23 8.66 7.72
N GLY A 44 -14.81 9.47 8.70
CA GLY A 44 -14.45 9.06 10.05
C GLY A 44 -15.60 8.47 10.87
N ALA A 45 -16.83 8.89 10.60
CA ALA A 45 -18.01 8.45 11.34
C ALA A 45 -18.61 7.11 10.86
N GLY A 46 -18.28 6.66 9.64
CA GLY A 46 -18.88 5.47 9.04
C GLY A 46 -18.90 5.46 7.52
N THR A 47 -19.70 4.56 6.95
CA THR A 47 -19.75 4.30 5.51
C THR A 47 -21.17 4.05 4.98
N VAL A 48 -21.37 4.30 3.69
CA VAL A 48 -22.58 3.93 2.95
C VAL A 48 -22.38 2.51 2.40
N GLN A 49 -23.37 1.64 2.61
CA GLN A 49 -23.25 0.22 2.27
C GLN A 49 -23.74 -0.14 0.85
N GLY A 50 -24.42 0.77 0.16
CA GLY A 50 -25.03 0.50 -1.14
C GLY A 50 -26.33 1.27 -1.33
N PRO A 51 -26.92 1.22 -2.55
CA PRO A 51 -28.21 1.88 -2.80
C PRO A 51 -29.29 1.26 -1.92
N GLY A 52 -30.03 2.08 -1.19
CA GLY A 52 -31.13 1.64 -0.33
C GLY A 52 -30.72 0.92 0.97
N LEU A 53 -29.43 0.75 1.23
CA LEU A 53 -28.93 0.15 2.47
C LEU A 53 -28.72 1.21 3.55
N PRO A 54 -28.91 0.87 4.84
CA PRO A 54 -28.73 1.82 5.92
C PRO A 54 -27.26 2.26 6.01
N TYR A 55 -27.07 3.48 6.51
CA TYR A 55 -25.75 3.97 6.89
C TYR A 55 -25.13 3.06 7.96
N GLN A 56 -23.87 2.67 7.77
CA GLN A 56 -23.13 1.89 8.74
C GLN A 56 -22.26 2.83 9.58
N ARG A 57 -22.63 3.00 10.86
CA ARG A 57 -21.81 3.76 11.81
C ARG A 57 -20.63 2.91 12.26
N VAL A 58 -19.44 3.24 11.77
CA VAL A 58 -18.17 2.59 12.14
C VAL A 58 -17.13 3.68 12.30
N PHE A 59 -16.55 3.79 13.49
CA PHE A 59 -15.48 4.76 13.71
C PHE A 59 -14.23 4.34 12.93
N ALA A 60 -13.77 5.23 12.05
CA ALA A 60 -12.60 5.01 11.21
C ALA A 60 -11.52 6.05 11.56
N PRO A 61 -10.66 5.78 12.57
CA PRO A 61 -9.67 6.73 13.08
C PRO A 61 -8.69 7.21 12.00
N ARG A 62 -8.47 6.39 10.96
CA ARG A 62 -7.59 6.70 9.83
C ARG A 62 -7.90 8.06 9.20
N TRP A 63 -9.15 8.51 9.20
CA TRP A 63 -9.53 9.79 8.59
C TRP A 63 -9.18 11.01 9.44
N PHE A 64 -8.62 10.80 10.63
CA PHE A 64 -8.13 11.85 11.52
C PHE A 64 -6.59 11.84 11.63
N ASP A 65 -5.94 10.69 11.41
CA ASP A 65 -4.49 10.53 11.61
C ASP A 65 -3.69 10.26 10.32
N MET A 66 -4.33 9.98 9.19
CA MET A 66 -3.68 9.73 7.89
C MET A 66 -2.82 10.91 7.41
N ALA A 67 -1.63 10.64 6.88
CA ALA A 67 -0.76 11.68 6.33
C ALA A 67 -1.46 12.53 5.26
N ASN A 68 -1.24 13.85 5.24
CA ASN A 68 -1.92 14.76 4.30
C ASN A 68 -1.72 14.37 2.83
N ARG A 69 -0.55 13.81 2.48
CA ARG A 69 -0.26 13.31 1.12
C ARG A 69 -1.15 12.13 0.73
N GLU A 70 -1.37 11.19 1.66
CA GLU A 70 -2.25 10.03 1.48
C GLU A 70 -3.71 10.49 1.41
N PHE A 71 -4.11 11.40 2.30
CA PHE A 71 -5.44 12.00 2.33
C PHE A 71 -5.78 12.67 0.99
N GLY A 72 -4.84 13.45 0.45
CA GLY A 72 -5.00 14.16 -0.82
C GLY A 72 -5.20 13.26 -2.04
N ALA A 73 -4.84 11.98 -1.98
CA ALA A 73 -5.05 11.05 -3.09
C ALA A 73 -6.53 10.69 -3.29
N THR A 74 -7.36 10.84 -2.25
CA THR A 74 -8.81 10.67 -2.33
C THR A 74 -9.57 11.98 -2.16
N HIS A 75 -8.95 13.01 -1.58
CA HIS A 75 -9.57 14.30 -1.27
C HIS A 75 -8.89 15.46 -2.00
N PHE A 76 -9.42 15.85 -3.17
CA PHE A 76 -8.93 17.00 -3.90
C PHE A 76 -9.60 18.30 -3.41
N PRO A 77 -8.85 19.32 -2.96
CA PRO A 77 -9.43 20.60 -2.56
C PRO A 77 -9.86 21.44 -3.77
N ALA A 78 -10.81 22.36 -3.60
CA ALA A 78 -11.12 23.35 -4.64
C ALA A 78 -9.94 24.30 -4.89
N ASP A 79 -9.17 24.61 -3.85
CA ASP A 79 -7.90 25.33 -3.92
C ASP A 79 -6.73 24.38 -3.63
N ARG A 80 -5.84 24.18 -4.60
CA ARG A 80 -4.66 23.32 -4.49
C ARG A 80 -3.70 23.72 -3.36
N SER A 81 -3.73 24.99 -2.92
CA SER A 81 -2.93 25.43 -1.77
C SER A 81 -3.28 24.67 -0.46
N SER A 82 -4.51 24.14 -0.38
CA SER A 82 -5.05 23.47 0.80
C SER A 82 -4.67 21.99 0.94
N PHE A 83 -3.70 21.49 0.17
CA PHE A 83 -3.19 20.12 0.33
C PHE A 83 -2.29 19.96 1.57
N TYR A 84 -1.60 21.02 2.00
CA TYR A 84 -0.72 21.02 3.19
C TYR A 84 0.22 19.79 3.29
N ALA A 85 0.76 19.32 2.15
CA ALA A 85 1.51 18.06 2.05
C ALA A 85 3.03 18.24 1.92
N GLY A 86 3.59 19.38 2.38
CA GLY A 86 5.03 19.66 2.32
C GLY A 86 5.58 19.97 0.92
N GLY A 87 4.72 20.34 -0.03
CA GLY A 87 5.06 20.69 -1.41
C GLY A 87 3.80 21.03 -2.23
N TRP A 88 3.94 21.15 -3.55
CA TRP A 88 2.78 21.26 -4.44
C TRP A 88 2.01 19.95 -4.40
N GLY A 89 0.76 19.99 -3.94
CA GLY A 89 -0.11 18.82 -4.00
C GLY A 89 -0.46 18.45 -5.45
N TRP A 90 -1.22 17.37 -5.59
CA TRP A 90 -1.63 16.81 -6.88
C TRP A 90 -2.20 17.89 -7.82
N SER A 91 -1.86 17.83 -9.10
CA SER A 91 -2.70 18.43 -10.14
C SER A 91 -4.01 17.66 -10.26
N TRP A 92 -5.02 18.31 -10.83
CA TRP A 92 -6.31 17.64 -11.06
C TRP A 92 -6.17 16.41 -11.96
N GLU A 93 -5.30 16.49 -12.97
CA GLU A 93 -5.02 15.38 -13.86
C GLU A 93 -4.33 14.21 -13.15
N GLU A 94 -3.27 14.48 -12.39
CA GLU A 94 -2.61 13.42 -11.60
C GLU A 94 -3.60 12.78 -10.61
N TYR A 95 -4.39 13.59 -9.90
CA TYR A 95 -5.41 13.07 -8.99
C TYR A 95 -6.41 12.16 -9.70
N MET A 96 -6.95 12.56 -10.86
CA MET A 96 -7.93 11.74 -11.59
C MET A 96 -7.35 10.50 -12.26
N ARG A 97 -6.04 10.49 -12.52
CA ARG A 97 -5.34 9.34 -13.14
C ARG A 97 -4.73 8.38 -12.12
N GLU A 98 -4.53 8.83 -10.88
CA GLU A 98 -3.84 8.10 -9.83
C GLU A 98 -4.42 6.69 -9.56
N ASP A 99 -5.74 6.51 -9.68
CA ASP A 99 -6.43 5.28 -9.35
C ASP A 99 -6.81 4.42 -10.57
N ARG A 100 -6.18 4.63 -11.73
CA ARG A 100 -6.41 3.87 -12.99
C ARG A 100 -5.97 2.40 -12.94
N GLY A 101 -6.18 1.69 -11.82
CA GLY A 101 -5.99 0.24 -11.72
C GLY A 101 -4.55 -0.27 -11.84
N ASP A 102 -3.59 0.60 -12.17
CA ASP A 102 -2.18 0.24 -12.35
C ASP A 102 -1.38 0.38 -11.05
N ARG A 103 -2.01 0.52 -9.89
CA ARG A 103 -1.31 0.45 -8.59
C ARG A 103 -1.17 -0.98 -8.12
N VAL A 104 -0.08 -1.26 -7.40
CA VAL A 104 0.09 -2.49 -6.64
C VAL A 104 -1.18 -2.82 -5.87
N LEU A 105 -1.60 -4.09 -5.94
CA LEU A 105 -2.73 -4.56 -5.16
C LEU A 105 -2.28 -4.65 -3.70
N VAL A 106 -2.84 -3.83 -2.82
CA VAL A 106 -2.63 -3.91 -1.37
C VAL A 106 -3.87 -4.53 -0.74
N TYR A 107 -3.67 -5.60 0.02
CA TYR A 107 -4.77 -6.29 0.69
C TYR A 107 -5.23 -5.53 1.93
N GLY A 108 -6.51 -5.66 2.25
CA GLY A 108 -7.18 -4.95 3.34
C GLY A 108 -6.47 -4.96 4.70
N PRO A 109 -5.76 -6.03 5.13
CA PRO A 109 -5.04 -6.04 6.40
C PRO A 109 -3.80 -5.13 6.50
N ALA A 110 -3.21 -4.71 5.38
CA ALA A 110 -1.92 -4.00 5.38
C ALA A 110 -1.92 -2.76 6.29
N THR A 111 -2.93 -1.90 6.16
CA THR A 111 -3.06 -0.69 6.97
C THR A 111 -3.65 -0.95 8.36
N PRO A 112 -4.87 -1.50 8.51
CA PRO A 112 -5.53 -1.64 9.82
C PRO A 112 -4.91 -2.69 10.73
N GLU A 113 -4.18 -3.69 10.22
CA GLU A 113 -3.60 -4.76 11.05
C GLU A 113 -2.08 -4.71 11.16
N HIS A 114 -1.39 -4.22 10.13
CA HIS A 114 0.06 -4.18 10.09
C HIS A 114 0.63 -2.76 10.18
N GLY A 115 -0.22 -1.73 10.13
CA GLY A 115 0.21 -0.34 10.22
C GLY A 115 1.06 0.10 9.04
N VAL A 116 0.90 -0.54 7.88
CA VAL A 116 1.65 -0.22 6.66
C VAL A 116 0.89 0.85 5.86
N ALA A 117 1.61 1.85 5.36
CA ALA A 117 1.05 2.83 4.43
C ALA A 117 0.77 2.18 3.08
N GLU A 118 -0.50 2.14 2.68
CA GLU A 118 -0.96 1.56 1.40
C GLU A 118 -0.26 2.19 0.18
N ARG A 119 0.19 3.44 0.30
CA ARG A 119 0.89 4.18 -0.78
C ARG A 119 2.40 4.19 -0.66
N SER A 120 2.96 3.52 0.34
CA SER A 120 4.42 3.43 0.53
C SER A 120 5.08 2.33 -0.31
N PHE A 121 4.30 1.43 -0.90
CA PHE A 121 4.81 0.29 -1.64
C PHE A 121 5.58 0.70 -2.90
N VAL A 122 6.75 0.09 -3.06
CA VAL A 122 7.60 0.14 -4.24
C VAL A 122 7.83 -1.31 -4.67
N PRO A 123 7.68 -1.66 -5.96
CA PRO A 123 7.18 -0.82 -7.04
C PRO A 123 5.74 -0.34 -6.81
N ALA A 124 5.44 0.92 -7.17
CA ALA A 124 4.10 1.47 -6.98
C ALA A 124 3.09 0.93 -8.00
N GLY A 125 3.59 0.55 -9.17
CA GLY A 125 2.81 -0.03 -10.26
C GLY A 125 2.37 -1.46 -9.97
N ARG A 126 1.26 -1.94 -10.54
CA ARG A 126 0.76 -3.32 -10.39
C ARG A 126 1.63 -4.33 -11.12
N ARG A 127 2.26 -3.89 -12.22
CA ARG A 127 3.02 -4.73 -13.12
C ARG A 127 4.51 -4.53 -12.91
N VAL A 128 5.25 -5.64 -12.88
CA VAL A 128 6.71 -5.67 -12.80
C VAL A 128 7.22 -6.46 -13.99
N GLY A 129 8.02 -5.82 -14.85
CA GLY A 129 8.65 -6.49 -15.96
C GLY A 129 9.61 -7.59 -15.48
N VAL A 130 9.65 -8.74 -16.14
CA VAL A 130 10.65 -9.80 -15.82
C VAL A 130 11.60 -10.12 -16.96
N THR A 131 11.31 -9.63 -18.17
CA THR A 131 12.21 -9.75 -19.32
C THR A 131 12.99 -8.46 -19.52
N GLY A 132 14.32 -8.54 -19.45
CA GLY A 132 15.20 -7.44 -19.84
C GLY A 132 15.22 -7.31 -21.36
N GLY A 133 14.19 -6.74 -21.97
CA GLY A 133 14.21 -6.51 -23.42
C GLY A 133 12.88 -6.18 -24.08
N GLY A 134 12.52 -4.91 -24.12
CA GLY A 134 11.57 -4.33 -25.07
C GLY A 134 11.85 -2.85 -25.24
N LEU A 135 12.36 -2.46 -26.42
CA LEU A 135 12.88 -1.13 -26.75
C LEU A 135 11.84 0.00 -26.55
N ALA A 136 12.11 0.88 -25.58
CA ALA A 136 12.06 2.34 -25.71
C ALA A 136 12.65 2.95 -24.41
N GLU A 137 13.81 3.60 -24.54
CA GLU A 137 14.33 4.58 -23.56
C GLU A 137 14.51 4.09 -22.09
N GLY A 138 15.26 3.01 -21.88
CA GLY A 138 15.80 2.71 -20.55
C GLY A 138 16.15 1.24 -20.36
N ARG A 139 17.40 0.95 -19.98
CA ARG A 139 17.73 -0.38 -19.44
C ARG A 139 16.99 -0.52 -18.11
N GLU A 140 16.01 -1.42 -18.03
CA GLU A 140 15.42 -1.76 -16.74
C GLU A 140 16.50 -2.32 -15.81
N ALA A 141 16.46 -1.95 -14.53
CA ALA A 141 17.44 -2.42 -13.56
C ALA A 141 17.39 -3.95 -13.42
N GLU A 142 18.56 -4.59 -13.40
CA GLU A 142 18.71 -6.05 -13.20
C GLU A 142 18.16 -6.50 -11.84
N VAL A 143 18.14 -5.58 -10.87
CA VAL A 143 17.60 -5.77 -9.53
C VAL A 143 16.34 -4.95 -9.38
N VAL A 144 15.29 -5.57 -8.81
CA VAL A 144 14.05 -4.90 -8.45
C VAL A 144 14.02 -4.72 -6.94
N ARG A 145 13.83 -3.46 -6.51
CA ARG A 145 13.61 -3.13 -5.10
C ARG A 145 12.14 -3.24 -4.76
N PHE A 146 11.85 -4.09 -3.79
CA PHE A 146 10.58 -4.10 -3.08
C PHE A 146 10.75 -3.37 -1.76
N ALA A 147 9.90 -2.38 -1.48
CA ALA A 147 9.94 -1.66 -0.21
C ALA A 147 8.57 -1.12 0.18
N PHE A 148 8.36 -0.91 1.48
CA PHE A 148 7.18 -0.25 2.04
C PHE A 148 7.48 0.22 3.46
N ALA A 149 6.62 1.06 4.03
CA ALA A 149 6.82 1.67 5.34
C ALA A 149 5.53 1.79 6.14
N VAL A 150 5.68 2.08 7.43
CA VAL A 150 4.56 2.35 8.33
C VAL A 150 3.75 3.58 7.91
N VAL A 151 2.50 3.65 8.37
CA VAL A 151 1.53 4.71 8.03
C VAL A 151 2.02 6.13 8.34
N CYS A 152 2.85 6.31 9.36
CA CYS A 152 3.45 7.59 9.71
C CYS A 152 4.67 7.41 10.63
N PRO A 153 5.54 8.43 10.78
CA PRO A 153 6.69 8.39 11.69
C PRO A 153 6.32 8.16 13.16
N HIS A 154 5.09 8.45 13.57
CA HIS A 154 4.63 8.25 14.94
C HIS A 154 4.13 6.82 15.21
N TRP A 155 4.01 5.98 14.18
CA TRP A 155 3.53 4.61 14.35
C TRP A 155 4.48 3.80 15.24
N GLU A 156 3.88 3.07 16.17
CA GLU A 156 4.56 2.17 17.09
C GLU A 156 3.71 0.91 17.22
N HIS A 157 4.27 -0.24 16.83
CA HIS A 157 3.51 -1.47 16.63
C HIS A 157 2.81 -1.98 17.90
N GLU A 158 3.48 -1.89 19.04
CA GLU A 158 2.92 -2.37 20.32
C GLU A 158 1.86 -1.44 20.89
N ARG A 159 1.95 -0.14 20.59
CA ARG A 159 1.02 0.88 21.11
C ARG A 159 -0.19 1.11 20.20
N HIS A 160 0.05 1.14 18.89
CA HIS A 160 -0.96 1.51 17.88
C HIS A 160 -1.44 0.31 17.05
N GLY A 161 -0.65 -0.77 17.00
CA GLY A 161 -0.98 -2.00 16.29
C GLY A 161 -1.48 -3.10 17.22
N LYS A 162 -1.39 -4.35 16.77
CA LYS A 162 -1.77 -5.54 17.54
C LYS A 162 -0.56 -6.23 18.20
N GLY A 163 0.49 -5.48 18.57
CA GLY A 163 1.74 -6.01 19.12
C GLY A 163 2.90 -5.98 18.12
N LYS A 164 4.01 -6.68 18.43
CA LYS A 164 5.20 -6.76 17.57
C LYS A 164 4.84 -7.09 16.11
N PRO A 165 5.50 -6.50 15.11
CA PRO A 165 5.18 -6.76 13.71
C PRO A 165 5.42 -8.23 13.36
N TYR A 166 4.65 -8.73 12.39
CA TYR A 166 4.95 -10.01 11.75
C TYR A 166 6.23 -9.90 10.92
N LEU A 167 6.92 -11.02 10.74
CA LEU A 167 7.95 -11.12 9.72
C LEU A 167 7.30 -11.01 8.34
N MET A 168 7.74 -10.03 7.55
CA MET A 168 7.30 -9.83 6.18
C MET A 168 8.22 -10.60 5.23
N VAL A 169 7.64 -11.36 4.31
CA VAL A 169 8.35 -12.14 3.29
C VAL A 169 7.83 -11.82 1.90
N LEU A 170 8.72 -11.82 0.90
CA LEU A 170 8.34 -11.79 -0.50
C LEU A 170 8.27 -13.23 -1.02
N HIS A 171 7.11 -13.63 -1.52
CA HIS A 171 6.95 -14.84 -2.31
C HIS A 171 7.33 -14.57 -3.75
N VAL A 172 8.31 -15.31 -4.25
CA VAL A 172 8.78 -15.31 -5.64
C VAL A 172 8.63 -16.71 -6.22
N GLU A 173 8.63 -16.82 -7.55
CA GLU A 173 8.44 -18.10 -8.26
C GLU A 173 9.77 -18.73 -8.73
N GLY A 174 10.89 -18.00 -8.62
CA GLY A 174 12.21 -18.43 -9.06
C GLY A 174 12.44 -18.26 -10.58
N ARG A 175 13.67 -18.51 -11.05
CA ARG A 175 14.11 -18.13 -12.40
C ARG A 175 13.32 -18.67 -13.59
N ASP A 176 12.80 -19.87 -13.48
CA ASP A 176 11.96 -20.52 -14.50
C ASP A 176 10.50 -20.62 -14.05
N GLY A 177 10.15 -19.98 -12.93
CA GLY A 177 8.83 -20.03 -12.31
C GLY A 177 8.49 -21.36 -11.62
N ARG A 178 9.49 -22.20 -11.32
CA ARG A 178 9.28 -23.56 -10.76
C ARG A 178 9.96 -23.79 -9.42
N ALA A 179 10.62 -22.79 -8.87
CA ALA A 179 11.36 -22.87 -7.61
C ALA A 179 10.87 -21.75 -6.67
N PRO A 180 9.61 -21.82 -6.19
CA PRO A 180 9.05 -20.77 -5.38
C PRO A 180 9.78 -20.65 -4.04
N ASP A 181 9.95 -19.41 -3.59
CA ASP A 181 10.62 -19.13 -2.33
C ASP A 181 10.01 -17.96 -1.56
N TYR A 182 10.21 -17.97 -0.24
CA TYR A 182 9.82 -16.90 0.67
C TYR A 182 11.05 -16.18 1.22
N ILE A 183 11.34 -15.00 0.68
CA ILE A 183 12.54 -14.22 1.03
C ILE A 183 12.17 -13.19 2.10
N PRO A 184 12.76 -13.23 3.31
CA PRO A 184 12.44 -12.26 4.35
C PRO A 184 12.97 -10.88 4.00
N PHE A 185 12.14 -9.85 4.20
CA PHE A 185 12.55 -8.45 4.06
C PHE A 185 13.55 -8.06 5.15
N HIS A 186 14.46 -7.15 4.82
CA HIS A 186 15.18 -6.37 5.83
C HIS A 186 14.23 -5.35 6.44
N THR A 187 14.43 -5.00 7.71
CA THR A 187 13.60 -3.99 8.38
C THR A 187 14.34 -3.33 9.54
N ASP A 188 14.03 -2.07 9.77
CA ASP A 188 14.37 -1.31 10.98
C ASP A 188 13.17 -1.19 11.95
N GLY A 189 12.09 -1.93 11.68
CA GLY A 189 10.81 -1.88 12.41
C GLY A 189 9.85 -0.80 11.89
N ARG A 190 10.26 0.09 10.99
CA ARG A 190 9.44 1.16 10.41
C ARG A 190 9.33 1.08 8.88
N ALA A 191 10.37 0.58 8.23
CA ALA A 191 10.40 0.29 6.82
C ALA A 191 10.83 -1.15 6.58
N TRP A 192 10.42 -1.69 5.44
CA TRP A 192 10.83 -2.98 4.92
C TRP A 192 11.42 -2.78 3.54
N TRP A 193 12.53 -3.45 3.26
CA TRP A 193 13.15 -3.41 1.93
C TRP A 193 13.80 -4.74 1.58
N LEU A 194 13.78 -5.06 0.29
CA LEU A 194 14.39 -6.24 -0.28
C LEU A 194 14.74 -5.97 -1.73
N ASP A 195 15.98 -6.27 -2.10
CA ASP A 195 16.47 -6.20 -3.47
C ASP A 195 16.54 -7.63 -4.02
N VAL A 196 15.84 -7.90 -5.12
CA VAL A 196 15.78 -9.23 -5.74
C VAL A 196 16.24 -9.13 -7.19
N GLN A 197 17.08 -10.07 -7.63
CA GLN A 197 17.41 -10.17 -9.04
C GLN A 197 16.11 -10.40 -9.83
N ARG A 198 15.88 -9.61 -10.87
CA ARG A 198 14.68 -9.70 -11.72
C ARG A 198 14.47 -11.11 -12.26
N ALA A 199 15.57 -11.75 -12.64
CA ALA A 199 15.60 -13.11 -13.12
C ALA A 199 15.18 -14.15 -12.07
N GLU A 200 15.00 -13.81 -10.79
CA GLU A 200 14.57 -14.75 -9.75
C GLU A 200 13.09 -14.53 -9.34
N LEU A 201 12.42 -13.52 -9.91
CA LEU A 201 11.03 -13.21 -9.55
C LEU A 201 10.04 -14.26 -10.06
N GLY A 202 10.28 -14.80 -11.25
CA GLY A 202 9.34 -15.64 -11.98
C GLY A 202 9.36 -15.34 -13.47
N VAL A 203 8.34 -15.85 -14.17
CA VAL A 203 8.10 -15.62 -15.60
C VAL A 203 6.82 -14.80 -15.84
N PRO A 204 6.63 -14.20 -17.03
CA PRO A 204 5.43 -13.43 -17.33
C PRO A 204 4.14 -14.22 -17.10
N GLY A 205 3.11 -13.57 -16.56
CA GLY A 205 1.83 -14.17 -16.17
C GLY A 205 1.79 -14.71 -14.74
N GLN A 206 2.92 -14.81 -14.05
CA GLN A 206 2.98 -15.15 -12.63
C GLN A 206 2.82 -13.93 -11.72
N LYS A 207 2.89 -14.14 -10.41
CA LYS A 207 2.71 -13.10 -9.39
C LYS A 207 3.83 -13.16 -8.38
N VAL A 208 4.20 -12.01 -7.85
CA VAL A 208 5.00 -11.91 -6.62
C VAL A 208 4.15 -11.25 -5.55
N SER A 209 4.26 -11.72 -4.31
CA SER A 209 3.37 -11.27 -3.23
C SER A 209 4.13 -11.04 -1.93
N VAL A 210 3.76 -10.01 -1.20
CA VAL A 210 4.20 -9.82 0.20
C VAL A 210 3.23 -10.56 1.10
N PHE A 211 3.77 -11.38 1.99
CA PHE A 211 3.02 -12.05 3.05
C PHE A 211 3.56 -11.67 4.42
N ALA A 212 2.65 -11.51 5.38
CA ALA A 212 2.94 -11.57 6.79
C ALA A 212 2.94 -13.04 7.25
N VAL A 213 4.00 -13.50 7.91
CA VAL A 213 4.04 -14.84 8.51
C VAL A 213 3.22 -14.82 9.80
N THR A 214 1.96 -15.26 9.74
CA THR A 214 0.99 -15.15 10.84
C THR A 214 1.11 -16.26 11.86
N SER A 215 1.65 -17.42 11.47
CA SER A 215 2.02 -18.48 12.40
C SER A 215 3.28 -19.20 11.96
N PHE A 216 4.05 -19.70 12.93
CA PHE A 216 5.32 -20.40 12.67
C PHE A 216 5.55 -21.48 13.73
N GLY A 217 5.54 -22.75 13.32
CA GLY A 217 5.67 -23.89 14.25
C GLY A 217 4.52 -24.00 15.26
N GLY A 218 3.31 -23.65 14.85
CA GLY A 218 2.11 -23.71 15.70
C GLY A 218 1.98 -22.57 16.70
N GLN A 219 2.88 -21.58 16.67
CA GLN A 219 2.83 -20.37 17.48
C GLN A 219 2.44 -19.15 16.62
N ASP A 220 1.98 -18.08 17.26
CA ASP A 220 1.81 -16.77 16.63
C ASP A 220 3.16 -16.29 16.04
N GLY A 221 3.14 -15.79 14.80
CA GLY A 221 4.33 -15.31 14.10
C GLY A 221 4.79 -13.89 14.49
N ARG A 222 4.08 -13.18 15.39
CA ARG A 222 4.48 -11.82 15.82
C ARG A 222 5.84 -11.84 16.50
N GLY A 223 6.73 -10.95 16.05
CA GLY A 223 8.09 -10.86 16.58
C GLY A 223 9.04 -11.98 16.11
N LEU A 224 8.64 -12.80 15.15
CA LEU A 224 9.51 -13.81 14.54
C LEU A 224 10.75 -13.15 13.91
N GLY A 225 11.93 -13.60 14.33
CA GLY A 225 13.21 -13.12 13.78
C GLY A 225 13.59 -13.80 12.46
N VAL A 226 14.35 -13.08 11.63
CA VAL A 226 14.85 -13.57 10.33
C VAL A 226 15.73 -14.82 10.49
N GLU A 227 16.60 -14.86 11.49
CA GLU A 227 17.50 -16.00 11.74
C GLU A 227 16.72 -17.26 12.11
N GLU A 228 15.73 -17.13 13.00
CA GLU A 228 14.87 -18.24 13.37
C GLU A 228 14.06 -18.74 12.17
N PHE A 229 13.49 -17.83 11.40
CA PHE A 229 12.78 -18.16 10.17
C PHE A 229 13.67 -18.96 9.22
N ARG A 230 14.87 -18.48 8.90
CA ARG A 230 15.81 -19.17 8.00
C ARG A 230 16.19 -20.57 8.50
N ARG A 231 16.38 -20.75 9.80
CA ARG A 231 16.76 -22.05 10.39
C ARG A 231 15.65 -23.11 10.29
N LYS A 232 14.39 -22.69 10.39
CA LYS A 232 13.23 -23.58 10.52
C LYS A 232 12.32 -23.62 9.28
N LYS A 233 12.49 -22.70 8.32
CA LYS A 233 11.76 -22.69 7.04
C LYS A 233 11.87 -24.06 6.35
N GLY A 234 10.73 -24.59 5.91
CA GLY A 234 10.62 -25.93 5.33
C GLY A 234 10.64 -27.09 6.34
N ARG A 235 10.81 -26.82 7.65
CA ARG A 235 10.84 -27.83 8.73
C ARG A 235 9.67 -27.72 9.71
N VAL A 236 8.96 -26.59 9.69
CA VAL A 236 7.80 -26.33 10.54
C VAL A 236 6.64 -25.80 9.69
N GLY A 237 5.41 -26.00 10.16
CA GLY A 237 4.23 -25.41 9.54
C GLY A 237 4.23 -23.89 9.62
N MET A 238 3.72 -23.23 8.59
CA MET A 238 3.65 -21.77 8.47
C MET A 238 2.24 -21.32 8.06
N GLY A 239 1.77 -20.22 8.63
CA GLY A 239 0.56 -19.50 8.20
C GLY A 239 0.93 -18.16 7.57
N PHE A 240 0.13 -17.72 6.59
CA PHE A 240 0.37 -16.48 5.85
C PHE A 240 -0.87 -15.60 5.78
N GLY A 241 -0.68 -14.29 5.92
CA GLY A 241 -1.66 -13.26 5.58
C GLY A 241 -1.17 -12.44 4.38
N GLY A 242 -1.98 -12.29 3.34
CA GLY A 242 -1.64 -11.50 2.17
C GLY A 242 -1.55 -10.01 2.50
N VAL A 243 -0.48 -9.34 2.02
CA VAL A 243 -0.24 -7.90 2.26
C VAL A 243 -0.26 -7.11 0.96
N ALA A 244 0.49 -7.54 -0.07
CA ALA A 244 0.48 -6.90 -1.38
C ALA A 244 0.79 -7.90 -2.50
N MET A 245 0.46 -7.56 -3.75
CA MET A 245 0.69 -8.41 -4.93
C MET A 245 0.98 -7.59 -6.19
N TRP A 246 1.94 -8.07 -6.96
CA TRP A 246 2.28 -7.60 -8.30
C TRP A 246 2.12 -8.72 -9.33
N GLU A 247 1.78 -8.34 -10.55
CA GLU A 247 1.75 -9.21 -11.73
C GLU A 247 3.08 -9.09 -12.49
N LEU A 248 3.65 -10.22 -12.86
CA LEU A 248 4.86 -10.28 -13.67
C LEU A 248 4.50 -10.19 -15.15
N VAL A 249 5.15 -9.29 -15.87
CA VAL A 249 4.92 -9.03 -17.32
C VAL A 249 6.18 -9.13 -18.16
#